data_AF-A0A0M6WHE6-F1
#
_entry.id   AF-A0A0M6WHE6-F1
#
_cell.length_a   1.000
_cell.length_b   1.000
_cell.length_c   1.000
_cell.angle_alpha   90.00
_cell.angle_beta   90.00
_cell.angle_gamma   90.00
#
_symmetry.space_group_name_H-M   'P 1'
#
loop_
_entity.id
_entity.type
_entity.pdbx_description
1 polymer ?
#
loop_
_entity_poly.entity_id
_entity_poly.type
_entity_poly.pdbx_seq_one_letter_code
_entity_poly.pdbx_strand_id
1 'polypeptide(L)'
;MRAEGFAEYNGKRYEFHPEKHFGTLDWGRGVWTYDNTWYWGSGNCDVDGHTFGFNIGYGFGNTKAASENVIFYDGVAHKIDDVTFVIPEDDYCKPWKFTSSDGRFEMDFTPLLDRAACLDYKLIVSDQHQVFGRMSGTAVLDDGTKVEVKDVLCFAEKVHNRY
;
A
#
# COMPACT_ATOMS: atom_id res chain seq x y z
N MET A 1 10.45 7.94 -1.59
CA MET A 1 11.56 8.82 -2.09
C MET A 1 10.96 10.04 -2.77
N ARG A 2 11.60 11.22 -2.77
CA ARG A 2 11.11 12.37 -3.57
C ARG A 2 11.36 12.11 -5.06
N ALA A 3 10.43 12.51 -5.93
CA ALA A 3 10.51 12.31 -7.37
C ALA A 3 10.72 13.63 -8.12
N GLU A 4 11.65 13.64 -9.06
CA GLU A 4 11.93 14.75 -9.98
C GLU A 4 12.09 14.22 -11.41
N GLY A 5 11.87 15.07 -12.42
CA GLY A 5 11.92 14.70 -13.83
C GLY A 5 10.54 14.77 -14.49
N PHE A 6 10.24 13.89 -15.44
CA PHE A 6 8.95 13.91 -16.14
C PHE A 6 8.57 12.55 -16.74
N ALA A 7 7.28 12.38 -17.04
CA ALA A 7 6.77 11.33 -17.91
C ALA A 7 6.04 11.96 -19.11
N GLU A 8 6.16 11.35 -20.30
CA GLU A 8 5.41 11.77 -21.48
C GLU A 8 4.49 10.64 -21.96
N TYR A 9 3.22 10.97 -22.18
CA TYR A 9 2.23 10.04 -22.69
C TYR A 9 1.27 10.75 -23.63
N ASN A 10 1.09 10.20 -24.83
CA ASN A 10 0.20 10.74 -25.86
C ASN A 10 0.44 12.24 -26.17
N GLY A 11 1.71 12.64 -26.27
CA GLY A 11 2.12 14.03 -26.51
C GLY A 11 1.89 15.00 -25.34
N LYS A 12 1.45 14.49 -24.17
CA LYS A 12 1.33 15.27 -22.94
C LYS A 12 2.47 14.94 -21.99
N ARG A 13 3.13 15.98 -21.49
CA ARG A 13 4.19 15.89 -20.49
C ARG A 13 3.65 16.14 -19.09
N TYR A 14 4.11 15.33 -18.14
CA TYR A 14 3.77 15.36 -16.72
C TYR A 14 5.07 15.57 -15.93
N GLU A 15 5.23 16.75 -15.33
CA GLU A 15 6.44 17.09 -14.56
C GLU A 15 6.36 16.55 -13.13
N PHE A 16 7.49 16.04 -12.65
CA PHE A 16 7.67 15.62 -11.27
C PHE A 16 8.45 16.65 -10.47
N HIS A 17 7.89 16.97 -9.31
CA HIS A 17 8.31 18.06 -8.45
C HIS A 17 8.67 17.46 -7.09
N PRO A 18 9.94 17.49 -6.65
CA PRO A 18 10.37 16.81 -5.43
C PRO A 18 9.67 17.34 -4.17
N GLU A 19 9.13 18.55 -4.21
CA GLU A 19 8.32 19.14 -3.15
C GLU A 19 6.89 18.56 -3.03
N LYS A 20 6.43 17.76 -4.00
CA LYS A 20 5.05 17.24 -4.07
C LYS A 20 4.96 15.76 -4.40
N HIS A 21 5.90 15.25 -5.18
CA HIS A 21 5.78 13.94 -5.81
C HIS A 21 6.77 12.96 -5.21
N PHE A 22 6.32 11.72 -5.11
CA PHE A 22 7.07 10.63 -4.53
C PHE A 22 7.20 9.49 -5.53
N GLY A 23 8.30 8.76 -5.41
CA GLY A 23 8.53 7.47 -6.05
C GLY A 23 8.62 6.38 -5.00
N THR A 24 7.99 5.25 -5.30
CA THR A 24 8.11 3.98 -4.56
C THR A 24 8.86 3.00 -5.43
N LEU A 25 9.91 2.39 -4.87
CA LEU A 25 10.56 1.23 -5.45
C LEU A 25 10.17 0.02 -4.60
N ASP A 26 9.51 -0.93 -5.23
CA ASP A 26 9.25 -2.24 -4.62
C ASP A 26 10.23 -3.27 -5.20
N TRP A 27 10.80 -4.08 -4.31
CA TRP A 27 11.77 -5.10 -4.67
C TRP A 27 11.63 -6.31 -3.75
N GLY A 28 11.22 -7.44 -4.35
CA GLY A 28 11.10 -8.72 -3.67
C GLY A 28 12.04 -9.77 -4.24
N ARG A 29 12.51 -10.68 -3.39
CA ARG A 29 13.20 -11.91 -3.78
C ARG A 29 12.82 -13.05 -2.85
N GLY A 30 12.32 -14.14 -3.41
CA GLY A 30 11.88 -15.30 -2.64
C GLY A 30 11.65 -16.54 -3.51
N VAL A 31 11.11 -17.57 -2.88
CA VAL A 31 10.55 -18.75 -3.55
C VAL A 31 9.05 -18.72 -3.28
N TRP A 32 8.26 -18.44 -4.32
CA TRP A 32 6.81 -18.37 -4.20
C TRP A 32 6.22 -19.77 -4.19
N THR A 33 5.18 -19.96 -3.38
CA THR A 33 4.37 -21.18 -3.44
C THR A 33 3.62 -21.21 -4.77
N TYR A 34 3.33 -22.43 -5.23
CA TYR A 34 2.58 -22.67 -6.46
C TYR A 34 1.25 -21.92 -6.50
N ASP A 35 0.57 -21.83 -5.36
CA ASP A 35 -0.68 -21.09 -5.16
C ASP A 35 -0.45 -20.10 -4.01
N ASN A 36 -0.64 -18.80 -4.27
CA ASN A 36 -0.44 -17.74 -3.29
C ASN A 36 -1.42 -16.58 -3.49
N THR A 37 -1.87 -16.03 -2.38
CA THR A 37 -2.60 -14.77 -2.36
C THR A 37 -1.87 -13.81 -1.43
N TRP A 38 -1.56 -12.62 -1.91
CA TRP A 38 -1.00 -11.57 -1.07
C TRP A 38 -1.85 -10.31 -1.09
N TYR A 39 -1.61 -9.52 -0.07
CA TYR A 39 -2.18 -8.22 0.16
C TYR A 39 -1.04 -7.27 0.40
N TRP A 40 -1.03 -6.15 -0.30
CA TRP A 40 0.03 -5.17 -0.15
C TRP A 40 -0.52 -3.75 -0.33
N GLY A 41 0.07 -2.78 0.35
CA GLY A 41 -0.33 -1.39 0.26
C GLY A 41 0.83 -0.48 0.62
N SER A 42 0.93 0.64 -0.10
CA SER A 42 1.94 1.64 0.17
C SER A 42 1.45 3.04 -0.18
N GLY A 43 1.89 4.00 0.61
CA GLY A 43 1.59 5.42 0.45
C GLY A 43 2.75 6.28 0.92
N ASN A 44 2.87 7.46 0.32
CA ASN A 44 3.85 8.48 0.69
C ASN A 44 3.20 9.86 0.58
N CYS A 45 3.40 10.72 1.56
CA CYS A 45 2.91 12.08 1.56
C CYS A 45 3.69 12.97 2.54
N ASP A 46 3.32 14.24 2.57
CA ASP A 46 3.65 15.14 3.67
C ASP A 46 2.41 15.35 4.54
N VAL A 47 2.56 15.22 5.85
CA VAL A 47 1.53 15.48 6.86
C VAL A 47 2.08 16.52 7.83
N ASP A 48 1.39 17.67 7.94
CA ASP A 48 1.78 18.77 8.83
C ASP A 48 3.26 19.21 8.72
N GLY A 49 3.82 19.14 7.50
CA GLY A 49 5.21 19.51 7.22
C GLY A 49 6.24 18.39 7.47
N HIS A 50 5.79 17.21 7.91
CA HIS A 50 6.60 16.03 8.12
C HIS A 50 6.42 15.02 6.99
N THR A 51 7.50 14.33 6.61
CA THR A 51 7.41 13.29 5.59
C THR A 51 6.84 12.02 6.22
N PHE A 52 5.72 11.53 5.70
CA PHE A 52 5.05 10.31 6.15
C PHE A 52 4.96 9.29 5.02
N GLY A 53 5.14 8.02 5.35
CA GLY A 53 4.89 6.93 4.42
C GLY A 53 4.61 5.63 5.15
N PHE A 54 4.13 4.63 4.43
CA PHE A 54 3.88 3.32 4.99
C PHE A 54 4.06 2.22 3.95
N ASN A 55 4.38 1.03 4.47
CA ASN A 55 4.34 -0.23 3.75
C ASN A 55 3.57 -1.22 4.64
N ILE A 56 2.52 -1.83 4.09
CA ILE A 56 1.67 -2.78 4.80
C ILE A 56 1.34 -3.96 3.90
N GLY A 57 1.19 -5.15 4.46
CA GLY A 57 0.83 -6.33 3.70
C GLY A 57 1.04 -7.64 4.45
N TYR A 58 0.59 -8.72 3.82
CA TYR A 58 0.64 -10.09 4.31
C TYR A 58 0.25 -11.08 3.20
N GLY A 59 0.26 -12.38 3.53
CA GLY A 59 -0.29 -13.45 2.68
C GLY A 59 0.76 -14.34 2.02
N PHE A 60 2.04 -13.95 2.04
CA PHE A 60 3.13 -14.81 1.58
C PHE A 60 4.35 -14.73 2.50
N GLY A 61 5.16 -15.78 2.46
CA GLY A 61 6.36 -15.90 3.28
C GLY A 61 6.09 -16.34 4.73
N ASN A 62 7.15 -16.41 5.52
CA ASN A 62 7.10 -16.74 6.94
C ASN A 62 7.34 -15.47 7.75
N THR A 63 6.28 -14.93 8.35
CA THR A 63 6.30 -13.68 9.12
C THR A 63 6.52 -13.86 10.61
N LYS A 64 6.83 -15.08 11.08
CA LYS A 64 6.97 -15.40 12.52
C LYS A 64 7.98 -14.51 13.26
N ALA A 65 9.02 -14.07 12.57
CA ALA A 65 10.05 -13.21 13.14
C ALA A 65 9.73 -11.71 12.99
N ALA A 66 9.17 -11.32 11.84
CA ALA A 66 8.75 -9.97 11.53
C ALA A 66 7.82 -9.96 10.32
N SER A 67 6.86 -9.05 10.33
CA SER A 67 6.07 -8.65 9.15
C SER A 67 6.80 -7.58 8.33
N GLU A 68 6.28 -7.27 7.14
CA GLU A 68 6.70 -6.13 6.32
C GLU A 68 6.06 -4.79 6.74
N ASN A 69 5.15 -4.82 7.72
CA ASN A 69 4.33 -3.67 8.11
C ASN A 69 5.15 -2.60 8.85
N VAL A 70 5.20 -1.38 8.33
CA VAL A 70 6.02 -0.30 8.88
C VAL A 70 5.45 1.06 8.47
N ILE A 71 5.54 2.02 9.40
CA ILE A 71 5.34 3.44 9.16
C ILE A 71 6.72 4.09 9.04
N PHE A 72 6.88 5.03 8.11
CA PHE A 72 8.04 5.90 8.03
C PHE A 72 7.61 7.33 8.37
N TYR A 73 8.32 7.96 9.31
CA TYR A 73 8.10 9.35 9.70
C TYR A 73 9.44 10.07 9.76
N ASP A 74 9.63 11.10 8.93
CA ASP A 74 10.89 11.85 8.80
C ASP A 74 12.15 10.97 8.66
N GLY A 75 12.02 9.88 7.90
CA GLY A 75 13.11 8.92 7.66
C GLY A 75 13.35 7.91 8.77
N VAL A 76 12.57 7.95 9.86
CA VAL A 76 12.58 6.95 10.94
C VAL A 76 11.53 5.88 10.65
N ALA A 77 11.94 4.62 10.76
CA ALA A 77 11.04 3.47 10.64
C ALA A 77 10.41 3.13 12.00
N HIS A 78 9.09 3.06 12.03
CA HIS A 78 8.28 2.65 13.17
C HIS A 78 7.57 1.35 12.82
N LYS A 79 8.04 0.25 13.43
CA LYS A 79 7.44 -1.07 13.18
C LYS A 79 6.06 -1.13 13.83
N ILE A 80 5.10 -1.60 13.05
CA ILE A 80 3.75 -1.94 13.51
C ILE A 80 3.52 -3.43 13.35
N ASP A 81 2.53 -3.93 14.07
CA ASP A 81 2.18 -5.34 14.11
C ASP A 81 1.36 -5.77 12.86
N ASP A 82 0.70 -6.93 12.90
CA ASP A 82 -0.07 -7.45 11.78
C ASP A 82 -1.21 -6.49 11.37
N VAL A 83 -1.33 -6.23 10.07
CA VAL A 83 -2.36 -5.35 9.48
C VAL A 83 -3.38 -6.21 8.75
N THR A 84 -4.67 -5.94 8.97
CA THR A 84 -5.78 -6.59 8.27
C THR A 84 -6.41 -5.64 7.27
N PHE A 85 -6.63 -6.12 6.04
CA PHE A 85 -7.32 -5.37 5.00
C PHE A 85 -8.76 -5.87 4.94
N VAL A 86 -9.72 -5.05 5.35
CA VAL A 86 -11.15 -5.34 5.28
C VAL A 86 -11.65 -4.90 3.91
N ILE A 87 -11.59 -5.81 2.96
CA ILE A 87 -11.96 -5.60 1.55
C ILE A 87 -13.41 -6.08 1.34
N PRO A 88 -14.29 -5.25 0.76
CA PRO A 88 -15.63 -5.69 0.35
C PRO A 88 -15.54 -6.83 -0.68
N GLU A 89 -16.23 -7.94 -0.41
CA GLU A 89 -16.16 -9.14 -1.27
C GLU A 89 -16.81 -8.95 -2.64
N ASP A 90 -17.71 -7.96 -2.78
CA ASP A 90 -18.53 -7.80 -3.97
C ASP A 90 -18.06 -6.72 -4.95
N ASP A 91 -17.28 -5.74 -4.50
CA ASP A 91 -16.73 -4.68 -5.35
C ASP A 91 -15.51 -4.03 -4.70
N TYR A 92 -14.35 -4.15 -5.35
CA TYR A 92 -13.09 -3.55 -4.90
C TYR A 92 -13.11 -2.01 -4.90
N CYS A 93 -14.05 -1.37 -5.61
CA CYS A 93 -14.22 0.09 -5.59
C CYS A 93 -15.06 0.60 -4.42
N LYS A 94 -15.61 -0.27 -3.56
CA LYS A 94 -16.26 0.14 -2.31
C LYS A 94 -15.23 0.47 -1.23
N PRO A 95 -15.59 1.26 -0.19
CA PRO A 95 -14.65 1.63 0.88
C PRO A 95 -14.04 0.42 1.60
N TRP A 96 -12.73 0.45 1.84
CA TRP A 96 -12.01 -0.56 2.63
C TRP A 96 -11.67 0.01 4.00
N LYS A 97 -11.40 -0.88 4.95
CA LYS A 97 -10.82 -0.52 6.25
C LYS A 97 -9.51 -1.26 6.49
N PHE A 98 -8.57 -0.57 7.13
CA PHE A 98 -7.28 -1.12 7.55
C PHE A 98 -7.14 -0.95 9.05
N THR A 99 -6.73 -2.02 9.73
CA THR A 99 -6.52 -2.04 11.17
C THR A 99 -5.27 -2.86 11.48
N SER A 100 -4.43 -2.37 12.38
CA SER A 100 -3.32 -3.16 12.92
C SER A 100 -3.69 -3.78 14.27
N SER A 101 -3.16 -4.96 14.57
CA SER A 101 -3.45 -5.67 15.84
C SER A 101 -3.01 -4.91 17.09
N ASP A 102 -2.05 -4.00 16.97
CA ASP A 102 -1.59 -3.08 18.02
C ASP A 102 -2.35 -1.74 18.06
N GLY A 103 -3.32 -1.51 17.16
CA GLY A 103 -4.12 -0.30 17.06
C GLY A 103 -3.35 0.96 16.63
N ARG A 104 -2.14 0.79 16.09
CA ARG A 104 -1.25 1.89 15.67
C ARG A 104 -1.44 2.30 14.22
N PHE A 105 -2.23 1.59 13.44
CA PHE A 105 -2.54 1.93 12.06
C PHE A 105 -4.03 1.66 11.78
N GLU A 106 -4.84 2.70 11.87
CA GLU A 106 -6.29 2.64 11.66
C GLU A 106 -6.65 3.58 10.52
N MET A 107 -7.08 3.03 9.38
CA MET A 107 -7.32 3.81 8.17
C MET A 107 -8.60 3.40 7.46
N ASP A 108 -9.31 4.39 6.95
CA ASP A 108 -10.37 4.26 5.97
C ASP A 108 -9.81 4.57 4.58
N PHE A 109 -10.14 3.73 3.61
CA PHE A 109 -9.70 3.88 2.23
C PHE A 109 -10.89 4.01 1.30
N THR A 110 -10.85 5.06 0.49
CA THR A 110 -11.84 5.34 -0.55
C THR A 110 -11.21 5.09 -1.91
N PRO A 111 -11.53 3.97 -2.57
CA PRO A 111 -11.05 3.68 -3.91
C PRO A 111 -11.43 4.75 -4.94
N LEU A 112 -10.55 4.93 -5.93
CA LEU A 112 -10.75 5.81 -7.09
C LEU A 112 -10.66 5.04 -8.40
N LEU A 113 -9.79 4.02 -8.46
CA LEU A 113 -9.54 3.22 -9.65
C LEU A 113 -9.09 1.82 -9.21
N ASP A 114 -9.76 0.80 -9.72
CA ASP A 114 -9.25 -0.57 -9.69
C ASP A 114 -8.58 -0.90 -11.03
N ARG A 115 -7.26 -1.14 -10.99
CA ARG A 115 -6.52 -1.72 -12.12
C ARG A 115 -6.58 -3.24 -12.00
N ALA A 116 -7.71 -3.79 -12.47
CA ALA A 116 -7.94 -5.23 -12.52
C ALA A 116 -7.25 -5.88 -13.74
N ALA A 117 -6.57 -7.00 -13.53
CA ALA A 117 -6.05 -7.86 -14.60
C ALA A 117 -6.21 -9.33 -14.19
N CYS A 118 -7.04 -10.06 -14.93
CA CYS A 118 -7.27 -11.48 -14.69
C CYS A 118 -6.84 -12.32 -15.90
N LEU A 119 -5.95 -13.28 -15.68
CA LEU A 119 -5.52 -14.29 -16.62
C LEU A 119 -5.78 -15.68 -16.01
N ASP A 120 -6.72 -16.43 -16.56
CA ASP A 120 -7.05 -17.78 -16.10
C ASP A 120 -6.89 -18.79 -17.24
N TYR A 121 -5.83 -19.58 -17.18
CA TYR A 121 -5.54 -20.72 -18.06
C TYR A 121 -5.70 -22.07 -17.31
N LYS A 122 -6.56 -22.12 -16.28
CA LYS A 122 -6.87 -23.26 -15.39
C LYS A 122 -5.74 -23.71 -14.48
N LEU A 123 -4.58 -24.04 -15.05
CA LEU A 123 -3.40 -24.44 -14.28
C LEU A 123 -2.56 -23.23 -13.86
N ILE A 124 -2.62 -22.15 -14.64
CA ILE A 124 -1.99 -20.87 -14.38
C ILE A 124 -3.09 -19.84 -14.18
N VAL A 125 -3.09 -19.16 -13.04
CA VAL A 125 -4.01 -18.06 -12.71
C VAL A 125 -3.18 -16.86 -12.28
N SER A 126 -3.56 -15.68 -12.75
CA SER A 126 -3.11 -14.41 -12.19
C SER A 126 -4.29 -13.48 -12.13
N ASP A 127 -4.81 -13.28 -10.92
CA ASP A 127 -5.94 -12.40 -10.63
C ASP A 127 -5.45 -11.24 -9.76
N GLN A 128 -5.26 -10.09 -10.39
CA GLN A 128 -4.65 -8.91 -9.79
C GLN A 128 -5.67 -7.78 -9.67
N HIS A 129 -5.88 -7.31 -8.46
CA HIS A 129 -6.61 -6.08 -8.18
C HIS A 129 -5.69 -5.09 -7.49
N GLN A 130 -5.21 -4.11 -8.23
CA GLN A 130 -4.41 -3.00 -7.69
C GLN A 130 -5.26 -1.74 -7.66
N VAL A 131 -5.69 -1.37 -6.47
CA VAL A 131 -6.68 -0.32 -6.25
C VAL A 131 -5.99 0.95 -5.79
N PHE A 132 -6.09 2.00 -6.58
CA PHE A 132 -5.63 3.35 -6.24
C PHE A 132 -6.78 4.11 -5.60
N GLY A 133 -6.49 4.84 -4.52
CA GLY A 133 -7.52 5.54 -3.76
C GLY A 133 -6.94 6.53 -2.76
N ARG A 134 -7.80 7.08 -1.92
CA ARG A 134 -7.41 8.00 -0.84
C ARG A 134 -7.59 7.36 0.52
N MET A 135 -6.59 7.51 1.38
CA MET A 135 -6.57 7.00 2.73
C MET A 135 -6.65 8.14 3.74
N SER A 136 -7.48 7.95 4.77
CA SER A 136 -7.64 8.85 5.90
C SER A 136 -7.74 8.06 7.20
N GLY A 137 -7.16 8.54 8.29
CA GLY A 137 -7.16 7.84 9.57
C GLY A 137 -6.01 8.27 10.48
N THR A 138 -5.62 7.40 11.40
CA THR A 138 -4.61 7.71 12.41
C THR A 138 -3.52 6.64 12.40
N ALA A 139 -2.27 7.12 12.39
CA ALA A 139 -1.08 6.33 12.65
C ALA A 139 -0.48 6.71 14.02
N VAL A 140 0.13 5.76 14.72
CA VAL A 140 0.77 5.99 16.03
C VAL A 140 2.23 5.55 16.00
N LEU A 141 3.15 6.48 16.25
CA LEU A 141 4.59 6.25 16.26
C LEU A 141 5.03 5.54 17.56
N ASP A 142 6.29 5.09 17.62
CA ASP A 142 6.79 4.30 18.76
C ASP A 142 6.81 5.09 20.07
N ASP A 143 6.92 6.42 19.99
CA ASP A 143 6.86 7.34 21.13
C ASP A 143 5.43 7.70 21.55
N GLY A 144 4.42 7.16 20.87
CA GLY A 144 3.00 7.45 21.09
C GLY A 144 2.46 8.68 20.36
N THR A 145 3.29 9.37 19.57
CA THR A 145 2.84 10.48 18.72
C THR A 145 1.80 9.99 17.73
N LYS A 146 0.67 10.70 17.66
CA LYS A 146 -0.39 10.44 16.69
C LYS A 146 -0.19 11.29 15.44
N VAL A 147 -0.25 10.65 14.29
CA VAL A 147 -0.18 11.28 12.97
C VAL A 147 -1.54 11.11 12.30
N GLU A 148 -2.22 12.22 12.08
CA GLU A 148 -3.51 12.25 11.39
C GLU A 148 -3.28 12.28 9.88
N VAL A 149 -3.70 11.23 9.21
CA VAL A 149 -3.60 11.07 7.76
C VAL A 149 -4.94 11.49 7.16
N LYS A 150 -4.93 12.35 6.15
CA LYS A 150 -6.17 12.81 5.50
C LYS A 150 -6.03 12.91 3.99
N ASP A 151 -6.94 12.23 3.29
CA ASP A 151 -7.11 12.29 1.84
C ASP A 151 -5.82 11.97 1.06
N VAL A 152 -4.96 11.12 1.61
CA VAL A 152 -3.65 10.78 1.04
C VAL A 152 -3.84 9.79 -0.10
N LEU A 153 -3.36 10.15 -1.30
CA LEU A 153 -3.36 9.26 -2.45
C LEU A 153 -2.36 8.11 -2.23
N CYS A 154 -2.84 6.89 -2.30
CA CYS A 154 -2.06 5.67 -2.15
C CYS A 154 -2.67 4.54 -2.97
N PHE A 155 -2.13 3.34 -2.83
CA PHE A 155 -2.75 2.14 -3.38
C PHE A 155 -2.74 1.00 -2.35
N ALA A 156 -3.65 0.06 -2.55
CA ALA A 156 -3.66 -1.24 -1.91
C ALA A 156 -4.09 -2.29 -2.93
N GLU A 157 -3.58 -3.50 -2.78
CA GLU A 157 -3.81 -4.58 -3.72
C GLU A 157 -4.14 -5.89 -3.01
N LYS A 158 -4.89 -6.71 -3.74
CA LYS A 158 -5.04 -8.13 -3.49
C LYS A 158 -4.69 -8.84 -4.79
N VAL A 159 -3.74 -9.76 -4.72
CA VAL A 159 -3.31 -10.52 -5.88
C VAL A 159 -3.33 -12.00 -5.54
N HIS A 160 -3.95 -12.79 -6.40
CA HIS A 160 -3.92 -14.24 -6.37
C HIS A 160 -3.16 -14.77 -7.59
N ASN A 161 -2.11 -15.54 -7.36
CA ASN A 161 -1.37 -16.21 -8.41
C ASN A 161 -1.32 -17.73 -8.19
N ARG A 162 -1.42 -18.45 -9.30
CA ARG A 162 -1.20 -19.88 -9.43
C ARG A 162 -0.34 -20.15 -10.67
N TYR A 163 0.77 -20.89 -10.54
CA TYR A 163 1.76 -21.06 -11.62
C TYR A 163 2.00 -22.51 -12.06
#